data_AF-A0A3P3UAP1-F1
#
_entry.id   AF-A0A3P3UAP1-F1
#
_cell.length_a   1.000
_cell.length_b   1.000
_cell.length_c   1.000
_cell.angle_alpha   90.00
_cell.angle_beta   90.00
_cell.angle_gamma   90.00
#
_symmetry.space_group_name_H-M   'P 1'
#
loop_
_entity.id
_entity.type
_entity.pdbx_description
1 polymer ?
#
loop_
_entity_poly.entity_id
_entity_poly.type
_entity_poly.pdbx_seq_one_letter_code
_entity_poly.pdbx_strand_id
1 'polypeptide(L)'
;MKTGWKIAAAVALIGGSVGAGSLLNLRAEGAGTTPGTADDPVVTKSYVDQAIQQALNGGGSGKGSGNSNSSSTGKDGNSSSSSSSSSKGEASKGATDGIEIVEVKPGKILYGYAGAEFVVRSGKAVVYSADASGVADLTDGIDIGNGGTVEKNHLLSFPREGRGIQVQAGDTHNLTVMVRGGYELK
;
A
#
# COMPACT_ATOMS: atom_id res chain seq x y z
N MET A 1 21.80 -69.45 20.11
CA MET A 1 20.77 -68.40 20.32
C MET A 1 19.58 -68.73 19.45
N LYS A 2 18.37 -68.75 20.00
CA LYS A 2 17.14 -69.10 19.26
C LYS A 2 16.92 -68.08 18.14
N THR A 3 16.59 -68.54 16.93
CA THR A 3 16.48 -67.71 15.70
C THR A 3 15.60 -66.48 15.87
N GLY A 4 14.54 -66.57 16.68
CA GLY A 4 13.65 -65.44 16.98
C GLY A 4 14.34 -64.25 17.67
N TRP A 5 15.38 -64.48 18.49
CA TRP A 5 16.13 -63.41 19.14
C TRP A 5 16.97 -62.61 18.12
N LYS A 6 17.50 -63.29 17.10
CA LYS A 6 18.28 -62.65 16.04
C LYS A 6 17.40 -61.75 15.17
N ILE A 7 16.17 -62.18 14.88
CA ILE A 7 15.19 -61.39 14.11
C ILE A 7 14.73 -60.17 14.91
N ALA A 8 14.40 -60.35 16.19
CA ALA A 8 13.98 -59.23 17.05
C ALA A 8 15.07 -58.15 17.18
N ALA A 9 16.34 -58.56 17.34
CA ALA A 9 17.45 -57.62 17.41
C ALA A 9 17.65 -56.84 16.09
N ALA A 10 17.48 -57.50 14.94
CA ALA A 10 17.59 -56.84 13.64
C ALA A 10 16.49 -55.79 13.41
N VAL A 11 15.24 -56.11 13.77
CA VAL A 11 14.11 -55.18 13.64
C VAL A 11 14.28 -53.97 14.56
N ALA A 12 14.73 -54.18 15.79
CA ALA A 12 14.99 -53.10 16.73
C ALA A 12 16.11 -52.16 16.25
N LEU A 13 17.18 -52.70 15.64
CA LEU A 13 18.27 -51.88 15.10
C LEU A 13 17.81 -51.03 13.91
N ILE A 14 17.05 -51.61 12.97
CA ILE A 14 16.57 -50.87 11.80
C ILE A 14 15.57 -49.80 12.23
N GLY A 15 14.59 -50.14 13.07
CA GLY A 15 13.61 -49.18 13.60
C GLY A 15 14.27 -48.06 14.40
N GLY A 16 15.27 -48.37 15.23
CA GLY A 16 16.05 -47.39 15.98
C GLY A 16 16.84 -46.45 15.07
N SER A 17 17.43 -46.97 13.99
CA SER A 17 18.21 -46.14 13.05
C SER A 17 17.35 -45.15 12.26
N VAL A 18 16.14 -45.56 11.83
CA VAL A 18 15.20 -44.70 11.12
C VAL A 18 14.60 -43.65 12.06
N GLY A 19 14.28 -44.04 13.30
CA GLY A 19 13.79 -43.12 14.33
C GLY A 19 14.84 -42.10 14.76
N ALA A 20 16.10 -42.51 14.90
CA ALA A 20 17.20 -41.59 15.20
C ALA A 20 17.50 -40.65 14.01
N GLY A 21 17.42 -41.16 12.77
CA GLY A 21 17.63 -40.37 11.56
C GLY A 21 16.57 -39.30 11.34
N SER A 22 15.30 -39.53 11.72
CA SER A 22 14.23 -38.53 11.57
C SER A 22 14.34 -37.37 12.56
N LEU A 23 15.02 -37.57 13.70
CA LEU A 23 15.33 -36.52 14.66
C LEU A 23 16.48 -35.62 14.18
N LEU A 24 17.33 -36.11 13.27
CA LEU A 24 18.40 -35.34 12.65
C LEU A 24 17.86 -34.61 11.41
N ASN A 25 17.06 -33.57 11.65
CA ASN A 25 16.61 -32.64 10.61
C ASN A 25 17.80 -31.78 10.16
N LEU A 26 18.64 -32.32 9.27
CA LEU A 26 19.71 -31.58 8.61
C LEU A 26 19.07 -30.58 7.64
N ARG A 27 18.70 -29.40 8.15
CA ARG A 27 18.33 -28.27 7.31
C ARG A 27 19.57 -27.89 6.49
N ALA A 28 19.45 -27.95 5.17
CA ALA A 28 20.42 -27.33 4.28
C ALA A 28 20.26 -25.81 4.42
N GLU A 29 21.21 -25.18 5.12
CA GLU A 29 21.32 -23.72 5.20
C GLU A 29 21.76 -23.22 3.80
N GLY A 30 20.81 -22.75 3.00
CA GLY A 30 21.14 -22.01 1.78
C GLY A 30 21.92 -20.75 2.15
N ALA A 31 23.00 -20.43 1.42
CA ALA A 31 23.82 -19.26 1.67
C ALA A 31 22.94 -17.99 1.70
N GLY A 32 22.67 -17.49 2.91
CA GLY A 32 21.92 -16.27 3.14
C GLY A 32 22.75 -15.06 2.77
N THR A 33 22.86 -14.75 1.48
CA THR A 33 23.12 -13.37 1.08
C THR A 33 21.77 -12.69 0.99
N THR A 34 21.27 -12.17 2.12
CA THR A 34 20.15 -11.22 2.13
C THR A 34 20.62 -9.99 1.34
N PRO A 35 20.15 -9.78 0.10
CA PRO A 35 20.58 -8.63 -0.67
C PRO A 35 19.92 -7.39 -0.07
N GLY A 36 20.73 -6.38 0.25
CA GLY A 36 20.31 -5.14 0.91
C GLY A 36 20.65 -5.14 2.40
N THR A 37 21.70 -4.41 2.77
CA THR A 37 22.00 -4.08 4.18
C THR A 37 21.04 -3.01 4.67
N ALA A 38 20.64 -3.06 5.94
CA ALA A 38 19.82 -2.00 6.55
C ALA A 38 20.51 -0.63 6.56
N ASP A 39 21.83 -0.60 6.35
CA ASP A 39 22.66 0.60 6.27
C ASP A 39 22.71 1.25 4.88
N ASP A 40 22.06 0.69 3.86
CA ASP A 40 21.98 1.29 2.52
C ASP A 40 20.61 1.99 2.34
N PRO A 41 20.53 3.33 2.49
CA PRO A 41 19.28 4.04 2.30
C PRO A 41 18.86 3.96 0.84
N VAL A 42 17.62 3.53 0.61
CA VAL A 42 17.03 3.59 -0.73
C VAL A 42 16.87 5.05 -1.13
N VAL A 43 17.67 5.51 -2.10
CA VAL A 43 17.61 6.86 -2.67
C VAL A 43 17.33 6.79 -4.17
N THR A 44 16.55 7.75 -4.68
CA THR A 44 16.29 7.86 -6.13
C THR A 44 17.53 8.39 -6.85
N LYS A 45 17.70 8.04 -8.13
CA LYS A 45 18.77 8.57 -8.98
C LYS A 45 18.80 10.11 -8.96
N SER A 46 17.63 10.76 -8.96
CA SER A 46 17.51 12.22 -8.92
C SER A 46 18.08 12.85 -7.65
N TYR A 47 17.94 12.20 -6.48
CA TYR A 47 18.52 12.67 -5.22
C TYR A 47 20.05 12.65 -5.26
N VAL A 48 20.63 11.56 -5.77
CA VAL A 48 22.08 11.40 -5.91
C VAL A 48 22.63 12.42 -6.92
N ASP A 49 21.99 12.55 -8.07
CA ASP A 49 22.38 13.52 -9.10
C ASP A 49 22.32 14.97 -8.57
N GLN A 50 21.29 15.31 -7.79
CA GLN A 50 21.15 16.63 -7.18
C GLN A 50 22.24 16.89 -6.13
N ALA A 51 22.56 15.92 -5.28
CA ALA A 51 23.62 16.06 -4.27
C ALA A 51 25.00 16.25 -4.93
N ILE A 52 25.28 15.52 -6.01
CA ILE A 52 26.51 15.67 -6.79
C ILE A 52 26.55 17.05 -7.45
N GLN A 53 25.46 17.51 -8.07
CA GLN A 53 25.39 18.84 -8.68
C GLN A 53 25.60 19.95 -7.64
N GLN A 54 25.00 19.83 -6.46
CA GLN A 54 25.22 20.78 -5.36
C GLN A 54 26.67 20.77 -4.87
N ALA A 55 27.30 19.60 -4.76
CA ALA A 55 28.70 19.47 -4.38
C ALA A 55 29.65 20.04 -5.44
N LEU A 56 29.38 19.82 -6.73
CA LEU A 56 30.16 20.37 -7.84
C LEU A 56 29.99 21.90 -7.97
N ASN A 57 28.77 22.43 -7.74
CA ASN A 57 28.52 23.87 -7.75
C ASN A 57 29.06 24.61 -6.51
N GLY A 58 29.30 23.90 -5.40
CA GLY A 58 29.86 24.47 -4.17
C GLY A 58 31.38 24.64 -4.18
N GLY A 59 32.08 24.04 -5.15
CA GLY A 59 33.54 24.03 -5.24
C GLY A 59 34.09 24.81 -6.43
N GLY A 60 33.87 26.12 -6.52
CA GLY A 60 34.49 26.91 -7.59
C GLY A 60 34.01 28.34 -7.72
N SER A 61 34.70 29.25 -7.03
CA SER A 61 34.81 30.64 -7.40
C SER A 61 35.37 30.76 -8.83
N GLY A 62 34.51 31.09 -9.81
CA GLY A 62 34.93 31.27 -11.20
C GLY A 62 33.82 31.85 -12.08
N LYS A 63 33.83 33.17 -12.21
CA LYS A 63 32.96 34.04 -13.01
C LYS A 63 32.90 33.62 -14.50
N GLY A 64 31.69 33.49 -15.07
CA GLY A 64 31.48 33.32 -16.51
C GLY A 64 30.00 33.35 -16.92
N SER A 65 29.59 34.45 -17.56
CA SER A 65 28.25 34.75 -18.10
C SER A 65 27.99 34.07 -19.46
N GLY A 66 26.75 33.67 -19.77
CA GLY A 66 26.33 33.39 -21.16
C GLY A 66 25.13 32.45 -21.40
N ASN A 67 23.91 33.00 -21.32
CA ASN A 67 22.70 32.82 -22.15
C ASN A 67 22.32 31.49 -22.89
N SER A 68 21.11 31.00 -22.59
CA SER A 68 20.00 30.43 -23.43
C SER A 68 20.24 29.35 -24.51
N ASN A 69 19.62 28.16 -24.37
CA ASN A 69 18.30 27.79 -24.95
C ASN A 69 18.05 26.26 -24.98
N SER A 70 16.85 25.86 -24.53
CA SER A 70 15.99 24.71 -24.91
C SER A 70 16.59 23.35 -25.33
N SER A 71 16.26 22.30 -24.56
CA SER A 71 15.37 21.23 -25.07
C SER A 71 14.92 20.27 -23.96
N SER A 72 13.63 19.95 -24.01
CA SER A 72 12.81 19.06 -23.21
C SER A 72 13.36 17.67 -22.87
N THR A 73 12.94 17.15 -21.70
CA THR A 73 12.18 15.88 -21.47
C THR A 73 12.70 15.17 -20.22
N GLY A 74 11.80 14.83 -19.30
CA GLY A 74 12.09 13.98 -18.13
C GLY A 74 11.64 14.60 -16.83
N LYS A 75 10.33 14.59 -16.61
CA LYS A 75 9.68 15.03 -15.37
C LYS A 75 9.42 13.79 -14.55
N ASP A 76 10.34 13.42 -13.65
CA ASP A 76 10.14 12.38 -12.65
C ASP A 76 10.67 12.88 -11.29
N GLY A 77 9.84 12.66 -10.26
CA GLY A 77 9.74 13.53 -9.11
C GLY A 77 10.77 13.36 -8.00
N ASN A 78 10.59 14.18 -6.97
CA ASN A 78 10.67 13.73 -5.58
C ASN A 78 10.01 14.78 -4.67
N SER A 79 8.90 14.39 -4.05
CA SER A 79 8.24 15.16 -3.00
C SER A 79 9.04 15.05 -1.71
N SER A 80 9.64 16.15 -1.27
CA SER A 80 10.08 16.32 0.11
C SER A 80 9.45 17.58 0.71
N SER A 81 8.29 17.41 1.33
CA SER A 81 7.84 18.20 2.49
C SER A 81 6.53 17.56 2.98
N SER A 82 6.53 16.75 4.03
CA SER A 82 6.29 17.23 5.40
C SER A 82 5.13 18.24 5.46
N SER A 83 3.95 17.78 5.90
CA SER A 83 3.23 18.45 6.99
C SER A 83 1.97 17.67 7.34
N SER A 84 1.91 17.19 8.58
CA SER A 84 0.67 17.08 9.31
C SER A 84 -0.04 18.44 9.27
N SER A 85 -1.10 18.56 8.47
CA SER A 85 -2.07 19.63 8.62
C SER A 85 -3.43 18.98 8.80
N SER A 86 -3.91 19.06 10.04
CA SER A 86 -5.32 18.95 10.39
C SER A 86 -6.08 20.11 9.75
N SER A 87 -6.27 20.06 8.44
CA SER A 87 -7.22 20.88 7.71
C SER A 87 -8.45 20.01 7.49
N LYS A 88 -9.56 20.44 8.08
CA LYS A 88 -10.89 19.85 7.91
C LYS A 88 -11.18 19.70 6.40
N GLY A 89 -10.99 18.49 5.88
CA GLY A 89 -11.00 18.16 4.46
C GLY A 89 -12.41 18.20 3.89
N GLU A 90 -12.81 19.34 3.33
CA GLU A 90 -14.06 19.44 2.57
C GLU A 90 -13.86 19.05 1.09
N ALA A 91 -12.66 19.23 0.52
CA ALA A 91 -12.34 18.74 -0.81
C ALA A 91 -10.82 18.73 -1.08
N SER A 92 -10.33 17.67 -1.75
CA SER A 92 -9.00 17.59 -2.34
C SER A 92 -9.14 17.14 -3.80
N LYS A 93 -8.84 18.01 -4.76
CA LYS A 93 -9.04 17.73 -6.21
C LYS A 93 -7.81 17.12 -6.91
N GLY A 94 -6.74 16.84 -6.18
CA GLY A 94 -5.48 16.33 -6.76
C GLY A 94 -5.27 14.84 -6.49
N ALA A 95 -4.65 14.15 -7.45
CA ALA A 95 -4.02 12.85 -7.18
C ALA A 95 -2.82 13.09 -6.24
N THR A 96 -3.06 13.01 -4.95
CA THR A 96 -1.99 13.02 -3.95
C THR A 96 -1.50 11.60 -3.74
N ASP A 97 -0.19 11.37 -3.78
CA ASP A 97 0.42 10.07 -3.40
C ASP A 97 0.24 9.76 -1.90
N GLY A 98 -0.20 10.74 -1.12
CA GLY A 98 -0.51 10.58 0.30
C GLY A 98 -1.86 9.89 0.56
N ILE A 99 -1.94 9.19 1.68
CA ILE A 99 -3.19 8.69 2.25
C ILE A 99 -3.69 9.70 3.29
N GLU A 100 -4.94 10.12 3.16
CA GLU A 100 -5.64 10.96 4.14
C GLU A 100 -6.67 10.15 4.93
N ILE A 101 -6.91 10.53 6.18
CA ILE A 101 -8.01 9.99 6.99
C ILE A 101 -9.17 10.98 6.96
N VAL A 102 -10.28 10.57 6.36
CA VAL A 102 -11.49 11.39 6.23
C VAL A 102 -12.59 10.81 7.12
N GLU A 103 -13.22 11.69 7.91
CA GLU A 103 -14.39 11.34 8.72
C GLU A 103 -15.67 11.73 7.99
N VAL A 104 -16.57 10.77 7.78
CA VAL A 104 -17.85 10.99 7.07
C VAL A 104 -18.99 10.89 8.06
N LYS A 105 -19.69 12.01 8.29
CA LYS A 105 -20.83 12.05 9.21
C LYS A 105 -22.12 11.50 8.55
N PRO A 106 -23.10 11.02 9.33
CA PRO A 106 -24.40 10.66 8.79
C PRO A 106 -25.03 11.78 7.95
N GLY A 107 -25.58 11.42 6.79
CA GLY A 107 -26.14 12.36 5.83
C GLY A 107 -25.11 13.07 4.94
N LYS A 108 -23.82 12.77 5.09
CA LYS A 108 -22.75 13.23 4.19
C LYS A 108 -22.30 12.13 3.24
N ILE A 109 -21.88 12.54 2.05
CA ILE A 109 -21.35 11.68 1.00
C ILE A 109 -19.90 12.06 0.75
N LEU A 110 -19.02 11.06 0.81
CA LEU A 110 -17.64 11.18 0.39
C LEU A 110 -17.51 10.71 -1.05
N TYR A 111 -17.38 11.64 -1.97
CA TYR A 111 -17.20 11.38 -3.39
C TYR A 111 -15.73 11.13 -3.71
N GLY A 112 -15.46 10.10 -4.51
CA GLY A 112 -14.15 9.87 -5.11
C GLY A 112 -14.03 10.56 -6.46
N TYR A 113 -12.94 11.28 -6.70
CA TYR A 113 -12.57 11.71 -8.05
C TYR A 113 -11.97 10.54 -8.84
N ALA A 114 -11.76 10.74 -10.14
CA ALA A 114 -11.15 9.72 -10.99
C ALA A 114 -9.77 9.29 -10.46
N GLY A 115 -9.59 7.99 -10.28
CA GLY A 115 -8.36 7.38 -9.74
C GLY A 115 -8.28 7.39 -8.22
N ALA A 116 -9.33 7.82 -7.50
CA ALA A 116 -9.36 7.72 -6.05
C ALA A 116 -9.55 6.27 -5.59
N GLU A 117 -9.01 5.97 -4.41
CA GLU A 117 -9.14 4.67 -3.75
C GLU A 117 -9.50 4.87 -2.29
N PHE A 118 -10.56 4.21 -1.82
CA PHE A 118 -11.02 4.32 -0.44
C PHE A 118 -10.92 2.98 0.27
N VAL A 119 -10.63 3.05 1.58
CA VAL A 119 -10.77 1.92 2.49
C VAL A 119 -11.54 2.37 3.72
N VAL A 120 -12.71 1.76 3.95
CA VAL A 120 -13.51 2.04 5.15
C VAL A 120 -12.88 1.32 6.33
N ARG A 121 -12.41 2.07 7.32
CA ARG A 121 -11.76 1.55 8.53
C ARG A 121 -12.73 1.41 9.71
N SER A 122 -13.77 2.23 9.76
CA SER A 122 -14.81 2.19 10.80
C SER A 122 -16.16 2.70 10.28
N GLY A 123 -17.24 2.36 11.00
CA GLY A 123 -18.63 2.67 10.65
C GLY A 123 -19.29 1.65 9.72
N LYS A 124 -20.57 1.85 9.38
CA LYS A 124 -21.30 1.06 8.37
C LYS A 124 -21.48 1.91 7.12
N ALA A 125 -20.76 1.55 6.05
CA ALA A 125 -20.78 2.31 4.81
C ALA A 125 -21.66 1.63 3.75
N VAL A 126 -22.28 2.44 2.91
CA VAL A 126 -22.93 2.00 1.67
C VAL A 126 -22.42 2.83 0.50
N VAL A 127 -22.44 2.24 -0.69
CA VAL A 127 -22.09 2.95 -1.93
C VAL A 127 -23.15 4.01 -2.26
N TYR A 128 -22.68 5.17 -2.69
CA TYR A 128 -23.47 6.14 -3.43
C TYR A 128 -23.00 6.14 -4.89
N SER A 129 -23.92 6.00 -5.83
CA SER A 129 -23.66 6.17 -7.26
C SER A 129 -24.80 6.92 -7.93
N ALA A 130 -24.47 7.93 -8.74
CA ALA A 130 -25.43 8.62 -9.58
C ALA A 130 -25.81 7.82 -10.85
N ASP A 131 -24.98 6.84 -11.23
CA ASP A 131 -25.09 6.06 -12.46
C ASP A 131 -25.56 4.62 -12.18
N ALA A 132 -25.90 3.88 -13.24
CA ALA A 132 -26.27 2.47 -13.15
C ALA A 132 -25.11 1.55 -12.73
N SER A 133 -23.86 1.96 -12.93
CA SER A 133 -22.66 1.23 -12.50
C SER A 133 -22.32 1.50 -11.03
N GLY A 134 -21.78 0.49 -10.35
CA GLY A 134 -21.35 0.56 -8.96
C GLY A 134 -19.93 1.06 -8.74
N VAL A 135 -19.45 0.79 -7.53
CA VAL A 135 -18.06 0.95 -7.11
C VAL A 135 -17.39 -0.42 -7.11
N ALA A 136 -16.22 -0.52 -7.73
CA ALA A 136 -15.47 -1.77 -7.77
C ALA A 136 -14.81 -2.03 -6.41
N ASP A 137 -15.14 -3.16 -5.79
CA ASP A 137 -14.42 -3.72 -4.66
C ASP A 137 -13.34 -4.67 -5.20
N LEU A 138 -12.08 -4.24 -5.13
CA LEU A 138 -10.95 -4.99 -5.64
C LEU A 138 -10.51 -6.12 -4.69
N THR A 139 -11.05 -6.17 -3.47
CA THR A 139 -10.74 -7.22 -2.49
C THR A 139 -11.59 -8.45 -2.78
N ASP A 140 -12.90 -8.26 -2.97
CA ASP A 140 -13.83 -9.34 -3.28
C ASP A 140 -14.03 -9.56 -4.79
N GLY A 141 -13.57 -8.63 -5.62
CA GLY A 141 -13.69 -8.72 -7.08
C GLY A 141 -15.12 -8.50 -7.59
N ILE A 142 -15.91 -7.66 -6.91
CA ILE A 142 -17.32 -7.40 -7.23
C ILE A 142 -17.57 -5.92 -7.54
N ASP A 143 -18.66 -5.64 -8.25
CA ASP A 143 -19.19 -4.27 -8.43
C ASP A 143 -20.34 -4.04 -7.45
N ILE A 144 -20.14 -3.13 -6.49
CA ILE A 144 -21.12 -2.82 -5.46
C ILE A 144 -22.03 -1.69 -5.97
N GLY A 145 -23.29 -2.02 -6.27
CA GLY A 145 -24.28 -1.05 -6.75
C GLY A 145 -24.69 -0.01 -5.70
N ASN A 146 -25.43 1.01 -6.14
CA ASN A 146 -25.94 2.08 -5.25
C ASN A 146 -26.74 1.52 -4.07
N GLY A 147 -26.42 1.96 -2.85
CA GLY A 147 -26.99 1.46 -1.60
C GLY A 147 -26.44 0.11 -1.13
N GLY A 148 -25.59 -0.55 -1.93
CA GLY A 148 -24.89 -1.78 -1.54
C GLY A 148 -23.93 -1.55 -0.38
N THR A 149 -23.82 -2.53 0.50
CA THR A 149 -22.96 -2.47 1.68
C THR A 149 -21.49 -2.53 1.30
N VAL A 150 -20.69 -1.70 1.94
CA VAL A 150 -19.22 -1.73 1.82
C VAL A 150 -18.66 -2.43 3.05
N GLU A 151 -17.96 -3.54 2.81
CA GLU A 151 -17.24 -4.25 3.86
C GLU A 151 -16.01 -3.46 4.32
N LYS A 152 -15.69 -3.57 5.61
CA LYS A 152 -14.55 -2.85 6.19
C LYS A 152 -13.24 -3.44 5.68
N ASN A 153 -12.25 -2.57 5.53
CA ASN A 153 -10.89 -2.91 5.10
C ASN A 153 -10.78 -3.39 3.64
N HIS A 154 -11.84 -3.27 2.85
CA HIS A 154 -11.80 -3.57 1.42
C HIS A 154 -11.31 -2.35 0.64
N LEU A 155 -10.49 -2.61 -0.39
CA LEU A 155 -10.01 -1.60 -1.32
C LEU A 155 -11.07 -1.30 -2.38
N LEU A 156 -11.66 -0.11 -2.30
CA LEU A 156 -12.61 0.39 -3.28
C LEU A 156 -11.89 1.25 -4.32
N SER A 157 -12.19 1.03 -5.59
CA SER A 157 -11.64 1.82 -6.70
C SER A 157 -12.70 2.71 -7.33
N PHE A 158 -12.33 3.97 -7.60
CA PHE A 158 -13.18 4.97 -8.25
C PHE A 158 -12.55 5.41 -9.58
N PRO A 159 -12.78 4.67 -10.70
CA PRO A 159 -12.18 5.00 -12.00
C PRO A 159 -12.64 6.33 -12.60
N ARG A 160 -13.78 6.86 -12.13
CA ARG A 160 -14.45 8.08 -12.60
C ARG A 160 -15.20 8.72 -11.44
N GLU A 161 -15.41 10.02 -11.53
CA GLU A 161 -16.24 10.81 -10.62
C GLU A 161 -17.73 10.38 -10.63
N GLY A 162 -18.53 10.94 -9.71
CA GLY A 162 -19.97 10.66 -9.59
C GLY A 162 -20.33 9.52 -8.63
N ARG A 163 -19.31 8.88 -8.05
CA ARG A 163 -19.44 7.78 -7.09
C ARG A 163 -18.79 8.13 -5.76
N GLY A 164 -19.27 7.49 -4.71
CA GLY A 164 -18.78 7.71 -3.36
C GLY A 164 -19.27 6.68 -2.37
N ILE A 165 -19.07 6.98 -1.10
CA ILE A 165 -19.60 6.22 0.02
C ILE A 165 -20.26 7.16 1.02
N GLN A 166 -21.25 6.65 1.73
CA GLN A 166 -21.94 7.36 2.79
C GLN A 166 -22.24 6.41 3.95
N VAL A 167 -22.60 6.98 5.11
CA VAL A 167 -23.10 6.19 6.25
C VAL A 167 -24.40 5.49 5.85
N GLN A 168 -24.54 4.22 6.22
CA GLN A 168 -25.76 3.45 6.04
C GLN A 168 -26.95 4.18 6.69
N ALA A 169 -28.07 4.30 5.97
CA ALA A 169 -29.25 4.97 6.49
C ALA A 169 -29.70 4.33 7.82
N GLY A 170 -29.95 5.18 8.83
CA GLY A 170 -30.33 4.75 10.18
C GLY A 170 -29.14 4.52 11.14
N ASP A 171 -27.90 4.50 10.65
CA ASP A 171 -26.73 4.54 11.54
C ASP A 171 -26.43 5.99 11.98
N THR A 172 -25.99 6.12 13.23
CA THR A 172 -25.64 7.40 13.87
C THR A 172 -24.14 7.57 14.04
N HIS A 173 -23.34 6.53 13.77
CA HIS A 173 -21.89 6.56 13.87
C HIS A 173 -21.26 7.06 12.56
N ASN A 174 -20.19 7.84 12.70
CA ASN A 174 -19.43 8.36 11.56
C ASN A 174 -18.61 7.23 10.91
N LEU A 175 -18.32 7.37 9.61
CA LEU A 175 -17.28 6.56 8.97
C LEU A 175 -15.91 7.15 9.25
N THR A 176 -14.92 6.28 9.35
CA THR A 176 -13.51 6.64 9.22
C THR A 176 -12.99 5.98 7.96
N VAL A 177 -12.52 6.78 7.01
CA VAL A 177 -12.14 6.33 5.67
C VAL A 177 -10.69 6.71 5.41
N MET A 178 -9.87 5.75 5.00
CA MET A 178 -8.58 6.04 4.39
C MET A 178 -8.81 6.36 2.92
N VAL A 179 -8.28 7.48 2.47
CA VAL A 179 -8.46 7.99 1.11
C VAL A 179 -7.10 8.19 0.46
N ARG A 180 -6.91 7.61 -0.72
CA ARG A 180 -5.83 7.96 -1.63
C ARG A 180 -6.43 8.62 -2.86
N GLY A 181 -5.77 9.67 -3.36
CA GLY A 181 -6.26 10.46 -4.49
C GLY A 181 -7.32 11.48 -4.10
N GLY A 182 -7.95 12.08 -5.11
CA GLY A 182 -8.85 13.21 -4.90
C GLY A 182 -10.23 12.79 -4.37
N TYR A 183 -10.81 13.61 -3.50
CA TYR A 183 -12.16 13.43 -2.98
C TYR A 183 -12.88 14.74 -2.71
N GLU A 184 -14.20 14.66 -2.50
CA GLU A 184 -15.04 15.77 -2.07
C GLU A 184 -16.08 15.29 -1.05
N LEU A 185 -16.22 16.01 0.06
CA LEU A 185 -17.18 15.68 1.13
C LEU A 185 -18.38 16.65 1.07
N LYS A 186 -19.59 16.13 0.87
CA LYS A 186 -20.83 16.93 0.70
C LYS A 186 -21.93 16.51 1.67
#